data_AF-A0A9P7FCI9-F1
#
_entry.id   AF-A0A9P7FCI9-F1
#
_cell.length_a   1.000
_cell.length_b   1.000
_cell.length_c   1.000
_cell.angle_alpha   90.00
_cell.angle_beta   90.00
_cell.angle_gamma   90.00
#
_symmetry.space_group_name_H-M   'P 1'
#
loop_
_entity.id
_entity.type
_entity.pdbx_description
1 polymer ?
#
loop_
_entity_poly.entity_id
_entity_poly.type
_entity_poly.pdbx_seq_one_letter_code
_entity_poly.pdbx_strand_id
1 'polypeptide(L)'
;MCRRHLAFRHADAYRKWCKANEFASMLPQDIKERKTAAAIANAQQTSLDGHLKEIPPHKAVVPYTDALFRDAAIEWLISTSQPIQAVDHPSFKNMIDVAARATNGVILPNRNATRREIMDLFKKQMSKLKERLNVSFAFDIFS
;
A
#
# COMPACT_ATOMS: atom_id res chain seq x y z
N MET A 1 23.91 -35.95 44.19
CA MET A 1 25.22 -35.43 43.72
C MET A 1 25.05 -34.05 43.09
N CYS A 2 25.81 -33.06 43.54
CA CYS A 2 25.64 -31.66 43.11
C CYS A 2 26.39 -31.40 41.79
N ARG A 3 25.76 -30.71 40.81
CA ARG A 3 26.37 -30.44 39.48
C ARG A 3 27.73 -29.74 39.55
N ARG A 4 27.97 -28.94 40.61
CA ARG A 4 29.27 -28.28 40.86
C ARG A 4 30.38 -29.26 41.24
N HIS A 5 30.06 -30.32 41.98
CA HIS A 5 31.04 -31.34 42.37
C HIS A 5 31.43 -32.19 41.15
N LEU A 6 30.44 -32.56 40.33
CA LEU A 6 30.64 -33.28 39.08
C LEU A 6 31.54 -32.48 38.10
N ALA A 7 31.31 -31.17 38.01
CA ALA A 7 32.09 -30.25 37.19
C ALA A 7 33.57 -30.15 37.62
N PHE A 8 33.89 -30.40 38.90
CA PHE A 8 35.25 -30.24 39.41
C PHE A 8 36.05 -31.55 39.41
N ARG A 9 35.43 -32.68 39.81
CA ARG A 9 36.12 -33.96 39.96
C ARG A 9 35.98 -34.90 38.75
N HIS A 10 34.91 -34.76 37.97
CA HIS A 10 34.50 -35.77 36.99
C HIS A 10 34.01 -35.18 35.66
N ALA A 11 34.42 -33.95 35.32
CA ALA A 11 33.92 -33.24 34.14
C ALA A 11 34.14 -34.03 32.84
N ASP A 12 35.34 -34.59 32.65
CA ASP A 12 35.69 -35.28 31.39
C ASP A 12 34.97 -36.61 31.22
N ALA A 13 34.85 -37.37 32.30
CA ALA A 13 34.07 -38.62 32.31
C ALA A 13 32.59 -38.33 32.01
N TYR A 14 32.04 -37.26 32.59
CA TYR A 14 30.67 -36.85 32.35
C TYR A 14 30.44 -36.37 30.91
N ARG A 15 31.34 -35.54 30.35
CA ARG A 15 31.26 -35.09 28.96
C ARG A 15 31.33 -36.26 27.97
N LYS A 16 32.21 -37.24 28.22
CA LYS A 16 32.30 -38.48 27.42
C LYS A 16 31.01 -39.29 27.49
N TRP A 17 30.43 -39.45 28.68
CA TRP A 17 29.15 -40.12 28.87
C TRP A 17 28.02 -39.39 28.15
N CYS A 18 27.94 -38.06 28.28
CA CYS A 18 26.97 -37.23 27.58
C CYS A 18 27.05 -37.43 26.05
N LYS A 19 28.27 -37.43 25.49
CA LYS A 19 28.48 -37.68 24.06
C LYS A 19 28.07 -39.09 23.63
N ALA A 20 28.39 -40.11 24.43
CA ALA A 20 28.05 -41.50 24.13
C ALA A 20 26.55 -41.80 24.22
N ASN A 21 25.79 -41.00 24.98
CA ASN A 21 24.37 -41.18 25.19
C ASN A 21 23.52 -40.07 24.53
N GLU A 22 24.11 -39.25 23.67
CA GLU A 22 23.44 -38.14 22.97
C GLU A 22 22.77 -37.11 23.91
N PHE A 23 23.27 -36.98 25.14
CA PHE A 23 22.76 -35.99 26.09
C PHE A 23 23.53 -34.67 25.99
N ALA A 24 22.80 -33.56 26.04
CA ALA A 24 23.39 -32.24 26.20
C ALA A 24 24.00 -32.06 27.60
N SER A 25 25.29 -31.72 27.66
CA SER A 25 25.97 -31.44 28.94
C SER A 25 25.32 -30.25 29.64
N MET A 26 25.00 -30.44 30.92
CA MET A 26 24.43 -29.40 31.80
C MET A 26 25.45 -28.84 32.80
N LEU A 27 26.75 -29.00 32.51
CA LEU A 27 27.80 -28.36 33.29
C LEU A 27 27.72 -26.83 33.13
N PRO A 28 27.97 -26.05 34.19
CA PRO A 28 27.89 -24.59 34.13
C PRO A 28 28.76 -23.95 33.04
N GLN A 29 29.93 -24.55 32.76
CA GLN A 29 30.84 -24.08 31.71
C GLN A 29 30.24 -24.27 30.32
N ASP A 30 29.79 -25.48 30.00
CA ASP A 30 29.24 -25.83 28.68
C ASP A 30 27.94 -25.04 28.39
N ILE A 31 27.15 -24.74 29.43
CA ILE A 31 25.98 -23.85 29.30
C ILE A 31 26.41 -22.42 28.92
N LYS A 32 27.47 -21.88 29.53
CA LYS A 32 27.98 -20.55 29.21
C LYS A 32 28.49 -20.50 27.77
N GLU A 33 29.29 -21.49 27.36
CA GLU A 33 29.85 -21.57 26.00
C GLU A 33 28.76 -21.64 24.93
N ARG A 34 27.69 -22.40 25.18
CA ARG A 34 26.52 -22.44 24.27
C ARG A 34 25.78 -21.11 24.21
N LYS A 35 25.61 -20.42 25.34
CA LYS A 35 24.98 -19.09 25.37
C LYS A 35 25.82 -18.05 24.61
N THR A 36 27.15 -18.09 24.75
CA THR A 36 28.04 -17.20 24.00
C THR A 36 28.03 -17.50 22.51
N ALA A 37 28.04 -18.78 22.11
CA ALA A 37 27.94 -19.16 20.70
C ALA A 37 26.61 -18.73 20.07
N ALA A 38 25.49 -18.89 20.79
CA ALA A 38 24.18 -18.44 20.35
C ALA A 38 24.11 -16.90 20.25
N ALA A 39 24.73 -16.17 21.17
CA ALA A 39 24.81 -14.71 21.10
C ALA A 39 25.63 -14.24 19.89
N ILE A 40 26.75 -14.91 19.58
CA ILE A 40 27.57 -14.62 18.39
C ILE A 40 26.80 -14.90 17.10
N ALA A 41 26.09 -16.03 17.03
CA ALA A 41 25.26 -16.37 15.87
C ALA A 41 24.08 -15.39 15.68
N ASN A 42 23.43 -14.97 16.77
CA ASN A 42 22.35 -13.98 16.70
C ASN A 42 22.85 -12.56 16.40
N ALA A 43 24.10 -12.24 16.76
CA ALA A 43 24.73 -10.97 16.38
C ALA A 43 25.05 -10.90 14.88
N GLN A 44 25.14 -12.05 14.20
CA GLN A 44 25.16 -12.13 12.74
C GLN A 44 23.73 -12.01 12.21
N GLN A 45 23.15 -10.81 12.31
CA GLN A 45 21.88 -10.50 11.67
C GLN A 45 22.04 -10.70 10.15
N THR A 46 21.23 -11.59 9.56
CA THR A 46 21.17 -11.76 8.11
C THR A 46 20.64 -10.47 7.48
N SER A 47 21.38 -9.95 6.49
CA SER A 47 20.94 -8.80 5.69
C SER A 47 19.60 -9.13 5.01
N LEU A 48 18.70 -8.15 4.98
CA LEU A 48 17.42 -8.24 4.27
C LEU A 48 17.56 -8.21 2.74
N ASP A 49 18.77 -8.09 2.20
CA ASP A 49 19.03 -7.96 0.76
C ASP A 49 18.41 -9.08 -0.08
N GLY A 50 18.34 -10.32 0.44
CA GLY A 50 17.72 -11.45 -0.28
C GLY A 50 16.18 -11.37 -0.39
N HIS A 51 15.54 -10.51 0.40
CA HIS A 51 14.08 -10.32 0.41
C HIS A 51 13.62 -9.00 -0.23
N LEU A 52 14.55 -8.10 -0.54
CA LEU A 52 14.23 -6.84 -1.22
C LEU A 52 14.16 -7.08 -2.72
N LYS A 53 13.03 -6.72 -3.33
CA LYS A 53 12.90 -6.62 -4.78
C LYS A 53 13.22 -5.19 -5.17
N GLU A 54 14.10 -4.99 -6.15
CA GLU A 54 14.28 -3.69 -6.76
C GLU A 54 12.93 -3.21 -7.32
N ILE A 55 12.43 -2.12 -6.76
CA ILE A 55 11.27 -1.42 -7.33
C ILE A 55 11.81 -0.77 -8.61
N PRO A 56 11.24 -1.04 -9.79
CA PRO A 56 11.67 -0.38 -11.01
C PRO A 56 11.65 1.14 -10.79
N PRO A 57 12.67 1.87 -11.29
CA PRO A 57 12.80 3.29 -11.03
C PRO A 57 11.48 3.97 -11.41
N HIS A 58 10.80 4.51 -10.40
CA HIS A 58 9.59 5.27 -10.60
C HIS A 58 9.96 6.39 -11.58
N LYS A 59 9.29 6.45 -12.74
CA LYS A 59 9.49 7.56 -13.68
C LYS A 59 9.41 8.84 -12.85
N ALA A 60 10.46 9.66 -12.89
CA ALA A 60 10.54 10.88 -12.12
C ALA A 60 9.30 11.71 -12.42
N VAL A 61 8.36 11.74 -11.48
CA VAL A 61 7.16 12.56 -11.59
C VAL A 61 7.64 13.98 -11.38
N VAL A 62 7.51 14.82 -12.41
CA VAL A 62 7.82 16.24 -12.27
C VAL A 62 6.99 16.77 -11.09
N PRO A 63 7.62 17.31 -10.03
CA PRO A 63 6.88 17.79 -8.88
C PRO A 63 5.88 18.87 -9.30
N TYR A 64 4.71 18.85 -8.66
CA TYR A 64 3.71 19.88 -8.85
C TYR A 64 4.29 21.26 -8.47
N THR A 65 4.04 22.26 -9.31
CA THR A 65 4.22 23.68 -8.95
C THR A 65 3.06 24.49 -9.53
N ASP A 66 2.65 25.55 -8.84
CA ASP A 66 1.56 26.43 -9.32
C ASP A 66 1.89 27.12 -10.65
N ALA A 67 3.18 27.36 -10.93
CA ALA A 67 3.62 27.90 -12.21
C ALA A 67 3.39 26.89 -13.35
N LEU A 68 3.89 25.66 -13.18
CA LEU A 68 3.73 24.60 -14.17
C LEU A 68 2.25 24.27 -14.44
N PHE A 69 1.43 24.24 -13.38
CA PHE A 69 0.00 24.01 -13.54
C PHE A 69 -0.69 25.14 -14.32
N ARG A 70 -0.35 26.41 -14.03
CA ARG A 70 -0.89 27.56 -14.78
C ARG A 70 -0.51 27.52 -16.25
N ASP A 71 0.74 27.22 -16.56
CA ASP A 71 1.22 27.13 -17.94
C ASP A 71 0.47 26.01 -18.71
N ALA A 72 0.36 24.83 -18.10
CA ALA A 72 -0.39 23.71 -18.68
C ALA A 72 -1.88 24.02 -18.88
N ALA A 73 -2.50 24.74 -17.95
CA ALA A 73 -3.90 25.16 -18.06
C ALA A 73 -4.10 26.16 -19.22
N ILE A 74 -3.20 27.14 -19.36
CA ILE A 74 -3.23 28.12 -20.46
C ILE A 74 -3.04 27.41 -21.81
N GLU A 75 -2.07 26.50 -21.91
CA GLU A 75 -1.83 25.72 -23.13
C GLU A 75 -3.06 24.87 -23.50
N TRP A 76 -3.71 24.23 -22.51
CA TRP A 76 -4.94 23.48 -22.72
C TRP A 76 -6.08 24.36 -23.25
N LEU A 77 -6.28 25.57 -22.69
CA LEU A 77 -7.30 26.52 -23.17
C LEU A 77 -7.07 26.91 -24.63
N ILE A 78 -5.83 27.25 -25.00
CA ILE A 78 -5.46 27.68 -26.36
C ILE A 78 -5.63 26.51 -27.34
N SER A 79 -5.02 25.36 -27.03
CA SER A 79 -5.00 24.20 -27.93
C SER A 79 -6.38 23.62 -28.23
N THR A 80 -7.32 23.74 -27.28
CA THR A 80 -8.68 23.21 -27.43
C THR A 80 -9.73 24.29 -27.65
N SER A 81 -9.32 25.56 -27.79
CA SER A 81 -10.19 26.71 -28.03
C SER A 81 -11.32 26.83 -26.99
N GLN A 82 -11.00 26.58 -25.72
CA GLN A 82 -11.96 26.70 -24.62
C GLN A 82 -12.19 28.17 -24.27
N PRO A 83 -13.39 28.51 -23.77
CA PRO A 83 -13.60 29.82 -23.18
C PRO A 83 -12.72 29.99 -21.94
N ILE A 84 -12.21 31.21 -21.72
CA ILE A 84 -11.40 31.56 -20.52
C ILE A 84 -12.15 31.18 -19.24
N GLN A 85 -13.47 31.35 -19.24
CA GLN A 85 -14.39 31.02 -18.15
C GLN A 85 -14.34 29.54 -17.71
N ALA A 86 -13.79 28.65 -18.53
CA ALA A 86 -13.73 27.21 -18.22
C ALA A 86 -12.94 26.92 -16.92
N VAL A 87 -11.92 27.73 -16.60
CA VAL A 87 -11.11 27.55 -15.39
C VAL A 87 -11.85 28.00 -14.12
N ASP A 88 -12.83 28.90 -14.25
CA ASP A 88 -13.66 29.38 -13.14
C ASP A 88 -14.76 28.38 -12.77
N HIS A 89 -15.05 27.42 -13.66
CA HIS A 89 -16.15 26.49 -13.46
C HIS A 89 -15.85 25.52 -12.31
N PRO A 90 -16.74 25.38 -11.31
CA PRO A 90 -16.47 24.55 -10.12
C PRO A 90 -16.25 23.08 -10.46
N SER A 91 -16.88 22.56 -11.52
CA SER A 91 -16.64 21.17 -11.97
C SER A 91 -15.24 20.96 -12.54
N PHE A 92 -14.62 21.98 -13.14
CA PHE A 92 -13.24 21.90 -13.60
C PHE A 92 -12.31 21.77 -12.40
N LYS A 93 -12.46 22.63 -11.39
CA LYS A 93 -11.71 22.53 -10.13
C LYS A 93 -11.88 21.16 -9.46
N ASN A 94 -13.12 20.67 -9.35
CA ASN A 94 -13.39 19.36 -8.77
C ASN A 94 -12.71 18.21 -9.54
N MET A 95 -12.62 18.29 -10.87
CA MET A 95 -11.90 17.30 -11.67
C MET A 95 -10.41 17.28 -11.33
N ILE A 96 -9.79 18.46 -11.17
CA ILE A 96 -8.38 18.58 -10.75
C ILE A 96 -8.17 18.06 -9.32
N ASP A 97 -9.06 18.40 -8.39
CA ASP A 97 -8.98 17.95 -6.99
C ASP A 97 -9.08 16.41 -6.88
N VAL A 98 -9.86 15.77 -7.75
CA VAL A 98 -9.94 14.31 -7.84
C VAL A 98 -8.66 13.74 -8.46
N ALA A 99 -8.16 14.33 -9.54
CA ALA A 99 -6.93 13.92 -10.21
C ALA A 99 -5.70 14.00 -9.29
N ALA A 100 -5.60 15.06 -8.46
CA ALA A 100 -4.49 15.27 -7.53
C ALA A 100 -4.38 14.19 -6.44
N ARG A 101 -5.46 13.44 -6.18
CA ARG A 101 -5.47 12.33 -5.21
C ARG A 101 -5.05 10.99 -5.82
N ALA A 102 -4.84 10.93 -7.13
CA ALA A 102 -4.51 9.68 -7.81
C ALA A 102 -3.05 9.29 -7.55
N THR A 103 -2.83 8.08 -7.02
CA THR A 103 -1.48 7.55 -6.75
C THR A 103 -0.82 6.96 -7.99
N ASN A 104 -1.61 6.48 -8.95
CA ASN A 104 -1.14 5.77 -10.14
C ASN A 104 -1.38 6.57 -11.44
N GLY A 105 -1.48 7.90 -11.32
CA GLY A 105 -1.88 8.78 -12.42
C GLY A 105 -3.37 8.68 -12.77
N VAL A 106 -3.78 9.39 -13.82
CA VAL A 106 -5.18 9.50 -14.25
C VAL A 106 -5.38 8.81 -15.59
N ILE A 107 -6.39 7.94 -15.67
CA ILE A 107 -6.80 7.27 -16.91
C ILE A 107 -8.08 7.96 -17.40
N LEU A 108 -7.99 8.68 -18.51
CA LEU A 108 -9.15 9.31 -19.13
C LEU A 108 -9.85 8.32 -20.08
N PRO A 109 -11.19 8.24 -20.06
CA PRO A 109 -11.93 7.43 -21.03
C PRO A 109 -11.74 7.99 -22.44
N ASN A 110 -11.75 7.10 -23.43
CA ASN A 110 -11.74 7.52 -24.84
C ASN A 110 -13.10 8.11 -25.25
N ARG A 111 -13.14 8.83 -26.38
CA ARG A 111 -14.35 9.52 -26.89
C ARG A 111 -15.60 8.64 -26.91
N ASN A 112 -15.48 7.37 -27.32
CA ASN A 112 -16.63 6.46 -27.42
C ASN A 112 -17.12 6.02 -26.02
N ALA A 113 -16.19 5.74 -25.12
CA ALA A 113 -16.50 5.44 -23.72
C ALA A 113 -17.14 6.66 -23.05
N THR A 114 -16.57 7.86 -23.18
CA THR A 114 -17.13 9.11 -22.65
C THR A 114 -18.55 9.34 -23.15
N ARG A 115 -18.79 9.18 -24.46
CA ARG A 115 -20.14 9.35 -25.04
C ARG A 115 -21.14 8.36 -24.43
N ARG A 116 -20.74 7.10 -24.25
CA ARG A 116 -21.59 6.08 -23.66
C ARG A 116 -21.94 6.42 -22.22
N GLU A 117 -20.94 6.79 -21.42
CA GLU A 117 -21.12 7.17 -20.01
C GLU A 117 -22.08 8.36 -19.85
N ILE A 118 -21.97 9.38 -20.71
CA ILE A 118 -22.91 10.52 -20.72
C ILE A 118 -24.34 10.03 -20.96
N MET A 119 -24.55 9.16 -21.95
CA MET A 119 -25.88 8.63 -22.27
C MET A 119 -26.44 7.79 -21.12
N ASP A 120 -25.60 6.99 -20.47
CA ASP A 120 -26.01 6.14 -19.36
C ASP A 120 -26.35 6.97 -18.11
N LEU A 121 -25.58 8.02 -17.83
CA LEU A 121 -25.90 8.99 -16.78
C LEU A 121 -27.25 9.67 -17.04
N PHE A 122 -27.50 10.10 -18.28
CA PHE A 122 -28.77 10.72 -18.65
C PHE A 122 -29.95 9.76 -18.43
N LYS A 123 -29.86 8.52 -18.93
CA LYS A 123 -30.88 7.49 -18.73
C LYS A 123 -31.14 7.24 -17.24
N LYS A 124 -30.08 7.12 -16.43
CA LYS A 124 -30.21 6.92 -14.99
C LYS A 124 -30.95 8.07 -14.30
N GLN A 125 -30.68 9.31 -14.69
CA GLN A 125 -31.42 10.46 -14.16
C GLN A 125 -32.88 10.45 -14.58
N MET A 126 -33.17 10.10 -15.84
CA MET A 126 -34.55 9.98 -16.32
C MET A 126 -35.33 8.87 -15.60
N SER A 127 -34.71 7.72 -15.32
CA SER A 127 -35.32 6.65 -14.52
C SER A 127 -35.65 7.13 -13.10
N LYS A 128 -34.71 7.79 -12.42
CA LYS A 128 -34.94 8.36 -11.08
C LYS A 128 -36.04 9.41 -11.08
N LEU A 129 -36.08 10.26 -12.11
CA LEU A 129 -37.13 11.27 -12.24
C LEU A 129 -38.50 10.61 -12.44
N LYS A 130 -38.60 9.60 -13.31
CA LYS A 130 -39.82 8.82 -13.51
C LYS A 130 -40.31 8.18 -12.22
N GLU A 131 -39.42 7.57 -11.44
CA GLU A 131 -39.77 7.00 -10.13
C GLU A 131 -40.37 8.05 -9.20
N ARG A 132 -39.75 9.23 -9.08
CA ARG A 132 -40.25 10.32 -8.24
C ARG A 132 -41.61 10.85 -8.68
N LEU A 133 -41.84 10.97 -9.99
CA LEU A 133 -43.08 11.50 -10.55
C LEU A 133 -44.22 10.46 -10.59
N ASN A 134 -43.91 9.17 -10.64
CA ASN A 134 -44.93 8.11 -10.58
C ASN A 134 -45.51 7.90 -9.18
N VAL A 135 -44.89 8.44 -8.13
CA VAL A 135 -45.46 8.41 -6.76
C VAL A 135 -46.66 9.36 -6.64
N SER A 136 -46.77 10.39 -7.47
CA SER A 136 -47.88 11.37 -7.42
C SER A 136 -49.22 10.89 -7.99
N PHE A 137 -49.27 9.78 -8.75
CA PHE A 137 -50.54 9.26 -9.30
C PHE A 137 -51.28 8.29 -8.36
N ALA A 138 -50.70 7.95 -7.21
CA ALA A 138 -51.29 6.98 -6.27
C ALA A 138 -52.09 7.64 -5.13
N PHE A 139 -52.16 8.98 -5.04
CA PHE A 139 -52.80 9.67 -3.91
C PHE A 139 -54.19 10.25 -4.19
N ASP A 140 -54.68 10.22 -5.44
CA ASP A 140 -55.96 10.85 -5.82
C ASP A 140 -57.09 9.86 -6.16
N ILE A 141 -57.01 8.58 -5.74
CA ILE A 141 -58.09 7.59 -5.98
C ILE A 141 -58.91 7.27 -4.72
N PHE A 142 -58.63 7.93 -3.58
CA PHE A 142 -59.47 7.85 -2.39
C PHE A 142 -59.63 9.23 -1.75
N SER A 143 -60.50 10.07 -2.32
CA SER A 143 -61.23 11.09 -1.56
C SER A 143 -62.53 11.50 -2.24
#